data_AF-A0A9K3DE79-F1
#
_entry.id   AF-A0A9K3DE79-F1
#
_cell.length_a   1.000
_cell.length_b   1.000
_cell.length_c   1.000
_cell.angle_alpha   90.00
_cell.angle_beta   90.00
_cell.angle_gamma   90.00
#
_symmetry.space_group_name_H-M   'P 1'
#
loop_
_entity.id
_entity.type
_entity.pdbx_description
1 polymer ?
#
loop_
_entity_poly.entity_id
_entity_poly.type
_entity_poly.pdbx_seq_one_letter_code
_entity_poly.pdbx_strand_id
1 'polypeptide(L)' 'METHDLIVWNSVIGAFAQNSDGDEALNLFKRMKRCGFLADQATLTSVLRACTGLALLELGRQAFPVRNHHN' A
#
# COMPACT_ATOMS: atom_id res chain seq x y z
N MET A 1 9.81 24.46 -3.60
CA MET A 1 10.38 23.25 -2.98
C MET A 1 9.38 22.09 -2.93
N GLU A 2 8.29 22.10 -3.71
CA GLU A 2 7.20 21.11 -3.56
C GLU A 2 7.42 19.80 -4.32
N THR A 3 8.35 19.76 -5.28
CA THR A 3 8.62 18.58 -6.10
C THR A 3 9.41 17.50 -5.36
N HIS A 4 10.31 17.87 -4.45
CA HIS A 4 11.13 16.90 -3.72
C HIS A 4 10.28 16.07 -2.74
N ASP A 5 9.38 16.73 -1.99
CA ASP A 5 8.48 16.04 -1.07
C ASP A 5 7.56 15.07 -1.81
N LEU A 6 7.06 15.46 -2.99
CA LEU A 6 6.24 14.59 -3.83
C LEU A 6 7.01 13.35 -4.33
N ILE A 7 8.27 13.55 -4.75
CA ILE A 7 9.16 12.45 -5.15
C ILE A 7 9.39 11.50 -3.97
N VAL A 8 9.64 12.03 -2.76
CA VAL A 8 9.82 11.22 -1.55
C VAL A 8 8.55 10.42 -1.24
N TRP A 9 7.37 11.03 -1.24
CA TRP A 9 6.12 10.30 -1.03
C TRP A 9 5.92 9.18 -2.06
N ASN A 10 6.20 9.45 -3.34
CA ASN A 10 6.08 8.46 -4.40
C ASN A 10 7.06 7.30 -4.24
N SER A 11 8.32 7.59 -3.91
CA SER A 11 9.33 6.56 -3.66
C SER A 11 8.98 5.70 -2.45
N VAL A 12 8.52 6.30 -1.35
CA VAL A 12 8.19 5.56 -0.13
C VAL A 12 6.93 4.72 -0.34
N ILE A 13 5.87 5.28 -0.92
CA ILE A 13 4.63 4.53 -1.24
C ILE A 13 4.92 3.40 -2.24
N GLY A 14 5.75 3.66 -3.25
CA GLY A 14 6.16 2.65 -4.23
C GLY A 14 6.99 1.52 -3.63
N ALA A 15 7.82 1.81 -2.63
CA ALA A 15 8.59 0.80 -1.91
C ALA A 15 7.69 -0.10 -1.04
N PHE A 16 6.77 0.48 -0.27
CA PHE A 16 5.82 -0.30 0.54
C PHE A 16 4.85 -1.13 -0.32
N ALA A 17 4.39 -0.59 -1.46
CA ALA A 17 3.54 -1.32 -2.38
C ALA A 17 4.23 -2.56 -3.00
N GLN A 18 5.56 -2.59 -3.05
CA GLN A 18 6.33 -3.74 -3.55
C GLN A 18 6.60 -4.79 -2.47
N ASN A 19 6.72 -4.38 -1.20
CA ASN A 19 7.06 -5.28 -0.10
C ASN A 19 5.85 -6.01 0.53
N SER A 20 4.69 -6.05 -0.15
CA SER A 20 3.43 -6.64 0.37
C SER A 20 2.87 -5.97 1.64
N ASP A 21 3.47 -4.87 2.10
CA ASP A 21 2.96 -4.01 3.18
C ASP A 21 1.94 -3.00 2.63
N GLY A 22 0.87 -3.52 2.04
CA GLY A 22 -0.15 -2.68 1.41
C GLY A 22 -0.87 -1.76 2.39
N ASP A 23 -0.94 -2.13 3.66
CA ASP A 23 -1.62 -1.34 4.71
C ASP A 23 -0.82 -0.07 5.02
N GLU A 24 0.51 -0.21 5.12
CA GLU A 24 1.39 0.92 5.36
C GLU A 24 1.44 1.86 4.15
N ALA A 25 1.42 1.31 2.93
CA ALA A 25 1.29 2.12 1.70
C ALA A 25 0.00 2.97 1.69
N LEU A 26 -1.13 2.40 2.12
CA LEU A 26 -2.41 3.11 2.28
C LEU A 26 -2.35 4.18 3.38
N ASN A 27 -1.68 3.88 4.50
CA ASN A 27 -1.50 4.83 5.60
C ASN A 27 -0.65 6.04 5.17
N LEU A 28 0.45 5.81 4.45
CA LEU A 28 1.27 6.87 3.86
C LEU A 28 0.47 7.71 2.84
N PHE A 29 -0.31 7.09 1.97
CA PHE A 29 -1.18 7.81 1.04
C PHE A 29 -2.18 8.73 1.77
N LYS A 30 -2.79 8.25 2.87
CA LYS A 30 -3.68 9.07 3.71
C LYS A 30 -2.93 10.22 4.38
N ARG A 31 -1.67 10.05 4.77
CA ARG A 31 -0.82 11.13 5.33
C ARG A 31 -0.46 12.16 4.25
N MET A 32 -0.05 11.71 3.06
CA MET A 32 0.22 12.58 1.91
C MET A 32 -0.98 13.50 1.62
N LYS A 33 -2.19 12.95 1.55
CA LYS A 33 -3.42 13.73 1.35
C LYS A 33 -3.71 14.70 2.51
N ARG A 34 -3.48 14.29 3.76
CA ARG A 34 -3.65 15.17 4.95
C ARG A 34 -2.67 16.33 4.96
N CYS A 35 -1.46 16.14 4.41
CA CYS A 35 -0.47 17.20 4.25
C CYS A 35 -0.74 18.11 3.03
N GLY A 36 -1.83 17.91 2.30
CA GLY A 36 -2.22 18.74 1.15
C GLY A 36 -1.55 18.36 -0.17
N PHE A 37 -0.80 17.25 -0.22
CA PHE A 37 -0.16 16.79 -1.45
C PHE A 37 -1.15 16.02 -2.33
N LEU A 38 -1.09 16.31 -3.64
CA LEU A 38 -1.86 15.61 -4.67
C LEU A 38 -1.13 14.35 -5.10
N ALA A 39 -1.81 13.21 -5.02
CA ALA A 39 -1.27 11.97 -5.53
C ALA A 39 -1.20 11.99 -7.06
N ASP A 40 -0.07 11.55 -7.59
CA ASP A 40 0.13 11.41 -9.03
C ASP A 40 -0.34 10.03 -9.52
N GLN A 41 -0.41 9.86 -10.82
CA GLN A 41 -0.81 8.61 -11.47
C GLN A 41 0.06 7.43 -11.03
N ALA A 42 1.36 7.66 -10.81
CA ALA A 42 2.28 6.65 -10.28
C ALA A 42 1.94 6.24 -8.84
N THR A 43 1.59 7.20 -7.98
CA THR A 43 1.16 6.98 -6.60
C THR A 43 -0.11 6.14 -6.56
N LEU A 44 -1.11 6.52 -7.36
CA LEU A 44 -2.40 5.84 -7.43
C LEU A 44 -2.26 4.41 -7.93
N THR A 45 -1.41 4.18 -8.92
CA THR A 45 -1.11 2.83 -9.43
C THR A 45 -0.46 1.95 -8.36
N SER A 46 0.47 2.53 -7.59
CA SER A 46 1.16 1.83 -6.50
C SER A 46 0.20 1.46 -5.36
N VAL A 47 -0.65 2.40 -4.95
CA VAL A 47 -1.69 2.16 -3.93
C VAL A 47 -2.71 1.11 -4.41
N LEU A 48 -3.13 1.16 -5.68
CA LEU A 48 -4.04 0.16 -6.23
C LEU A 48 -3.42 -1.24 -6.21
N ARG A 49 -2.14 -1.37 -6.58
CA ARG A 49 -1.42 -2.64 -6.51
C ARG A 49 -1.33 -3.17 -5.08
N ALA A 50 -1.04 -2.30 -4.12
CA ALA A 50 -1.05 -2.62 -2.70
C ALA A 50 -2.43 -3.14 -2.24
N CYS A 51 -3.52 -2.45 -2.58
CA CYS A 51 -4.88 -2.89 -2.27
C CYS A 51 -5.20 -4.27 -2.86
N THR A 52 -4.87 -4.50 -4.13
CA THR A 52 -5.10 -5.78 -4.80
C THR A 52 -4.28 -6.90 -4.17
N GLY A 53 -3.03 -6.63 -3.80
CA GLY A 53 -2.17 -7.58 -3.08
C GLY A 53 -2.75 -7.99 -1.73
N LEU A 54 -3.24 -7.03 -0.95
CA LEU A 54 -3.93 -7.29 0.32
C LEU A 54 -5.20 -8.12 0.13
N ALA A 55 -6.07 -7.72 -0.81
CA ALA A 55 -7.31 -8.44 -1.08
C ALA A 55 -7.05 -9.88 -1.53
N LEU A 56 -6.02 -10.10 -2.34
CA LEU A 56 -5.62 -11.43 -2.77
C LEU A 56 -5.03 -12.26 -1.62
N LEU A 57 -4.25 -11.63 -0.73
CA LEU A 57 -3.72 -12.28 0.47
C LEU A 57 -4.86 -12.72 1.42
N GLU A 58 -5.85 -11.85 1.63
CA GLU A 58 -7.03 -12.17 2.44
C GLU A 58 -7.86 -13.29 1.81
N LEU A 59 -8.04 -13.27 0.49
CA LEU A 59 -8.71 -14.35 -0.25
C LEU A 59 -7.92 -15.66 -0.11
N GLY A 60 -6.60 -15.63 -0.24
CA GLY A 60 -5.73 -16.79 -0.03
C GLY A 60 -5.86 -17.37 1.38
N ARG A 61 -5.95 -16.50 2.41
CA ARG A 61 -6.18 -16.91 3.80
C ARG A 61 -7.54 -17.55 4.02
N GLN A 62 -8.58 -17.08 3.32
CA GLN A 62 -9.93 -17.67 3.37
C GLN A 62 -10.03 -18.98 2.58
N ALA A 63 -9.39 -19.06 1.42
CA ALA A 63 -9.38 -20.24 0.55
C ALA A 63 -8.53 -21.38 1.11
N PHE A 64 -7.40 -21.03 1.74
CA PHE A 64 -6.49 -21.97 2.40
C PHE A 64 -6.37 -21.60 3.88
N PRO A 65 -7.44 -21.83 4.68
CA PRO A 65 -7.33 -21.68 6.12
C PRO A 65 -6.32 -22.73 6.59
N VAL A 66 -5.13 -22.28 6.98
CA VAL A 66 -4.16 -23.11 7.69
C VAL A 66 -4.86 -23.64 8.93
N ARG A 67 -5.28 -24.90 8.87
CA ARG A 67 -5.89 -25.62 9.99
C ARG A 67 -4.80 -25.83 11.03
N ASN A 68 -4.64 -24.85 11.92
CA ASN A 68 -3.86 -25.02 13.13
C ASN A 68 -4.61 -26.01 14.02
N HIS A 69 -4.36 -27.31 13.83
CA HIS A 69 -4.65 -28.33 14.83
C HIS A 69 -3.69 -28.11 16.01
N HIS A 70 -4.08 -27.26 16.95
CA HIS A 70 -3.60 -27.30 18.32
C HIS A 70 -4.78 -27.73 19.19
N ASN A 71 -4.94 -29.05 19.34
CA ASN A 71 -5.56 -29.68 20.51
C ASN A 71 -5.22 -31.16 20.54
#